data_AF-A0A4S1M845-F1
#
_entry.id   AF-A0A4S1M845-F1
#
_cell.length_a   1.000
_cell.length_b   1.000
_cell.length_c   1.000
_cell.angle_alpha   90.00
_cell.angle_beta   90.00
_cell.angle_gamma   90.00
#
_symmetry.space_group_name_H-M   'P 1'
#
loop_
_entity.id
_entity.type
_entity.pdbx_description
1 polymer ?
#
loop_
_entity_poly.entity_id
_entity_poly.type
_entity_poly.pdbx_seq_one_letter_code
_entity_poly.pdbx_strand_id
1 'polypeptide(L)'
;RGLGGILTDVGIDNQMVCEKKDIVSVAGKRYLVEEALTADFAFINAHIADEFGNLTYNKTARNMNPLMAMAARRTFAEAERIVTIGEISEEMIVTPGVFVEGVVRSEGVKWKWAWE
;
A
#
# COMPACT_ATOMS: atom_id res chain seq x y z
N ARG A 1 -8.73 -10.42 3.93
CA ARG A 1 -9.97 -10.04 4.67
C ARG A 1 -9.59 -8.93 5.65
N GLY A 2 -10.47 -7.95 5.86
CA GLY A 2 -10.20 -6.76 6.67
C GLY A 2 -11.51 -6.07 7.08
N LEU A 3 -11.44 -4.80 7.46
CA LEU A 3 -12.63 -3.97 7.71
C LEU A 3 -13.44 -3.81 6.41
N GLY A 4 -14.77 -3.84 6.49
CA GLY A 4 -15.64 -3.60 5.33
C GLY A 4 -15.68 -2.13 4.90
N GLY A 5 -15.40 -1.23 5.83
CA GLY A 5 -15.32 0.20 5.61
C GLY A 5 -15.03 0.96 6.89
N ILE A 6 -14.92 2.28 6.79
CA ILE A 6 -14.71 3.20 7.90
C ILE A 6 -15.71 4.36 7.85
N LEU A 7 -15.90 5.00 9.00
CA LEU A 7 -16.66 6.25 9.11
C LEU A 7 -15.69 7.43 9.05
N THR A 8 -15.96 8.40 8.18
CA THR A 8 -15.15 9.61 8.03
C THR A 8 -16.03 10.83 7.80
N ASP A 9 -15.60 12.00 8.27
CA ASP A 9 -16.23 13.29 7.99
C ASP A 9 -15.54 14.02 6.81
N VAL A 10 -14.43 13.49 6.30
CA VAL A 10 -13.69 14.07 5.18
C VAL A 10 -14.56 14.11 3.94
N GLY A 11 -14.86 15.32 3.45
CA GLY A 11 -15.64 15.53 2.24
C GLY A 11 -17.16 15.51 2.44
N ILE A 12 -17.66 15.46 3.69
CA ILE A 12 -19.10 15.38 3.97
C ILE A 12 -19.92 16.59 3.48
N ASP A 13 -19.28 17.74 3.33
CA ASP A 13 -19.88 18.96 2.80
C ASP A 13 -19.72 19.08 1.26
N ASN A 14 -19.05 18.12 0.62
CA ASN A 14 -18.86 18.10 -0.83
C ASN A 14 -19.92 17.21 -1.50
N GLN A 15 -20.83 17.83 -2.23
CA GLN A 15 -21.93 17.12 -2.90
C GLN A 15 -21.45 16.01 -3.84
N MET A 16 -20.35 16.21 -4.57
CA MET A 16 -19.81 15.22 -5.51
C MET A 16 -19.26 13.98 -4.79
N VAL A 17 -18.68 14.17 -3.61
CA VAL A 17 -18.18 13.06 -2.79
C VAL A 17 -19.35 12.27 -2.18
N CYS A 18 -20.40 12.97 -1.75
CA CYS A 18 -21.54 12.39 -1.03
C CYS A 18 -22.59 11.72 -1.92
N GLU A 19 -22.70 12.09 -3.21
CA GLU A 19 -23.81 11.69 -4.10
C GLU A 19 -24.07 10.17 -4.14
N LYS A 20 -23.03 9.35 -3.94
CA LYS A 20 -23.10 7.89 -4.05
C LYS A 20 -22.63 7.15 -2.80
N LYS A 21 -22.58 7.83 -1.65
CA LYS A 21 -22.07 7.24 -0.40
C LYS A 21 -23.12 7.29 0.68
N ASP A 22 -23.14 6.27 1.52
CA ASP A 22 -24.02 6.24 2.68
C ASP A 22 -23.57 7.27 3.71
N ILE A 23 -24.53 7.95 4.31
CA ILE A 23 -24.31 8.87 5.42
C ILE A 23 -25.02 8.32 6.66
N VAL A 24 -24.27 8.14 7.74
CA VAL A 24 -24.79 7.65 9.01
C VAL A 24 -24.60 8.67 10.11
N SER A 25 -25.50 8.64 11.11
CA SER A 25 -25.40 9.47 12.31
C SER A 25 -24.95 8.62 13.49
N VAL A 26 -23.81 8.96 14.09
CA VAL A 26 -23.25 8.31 15.28
C VAL A 26 -23.01 9.36 16.35
N ALA A 27 -23.59 9.17 17.54
CA ALA A 27 -23.49 10.11 18.66
C ALA A 27 -23.83 11.57 18.29
N GLY A 28 -24.84 11.76 17.42
CA GLY A 28 -25.29 13.08 16.98
C GLY A 28 -24.41 13.75 15.91
N LYS A 29 -23.38 13.08 15.40
CA LYS A 29 -22.54 13.56 14.30
C LYS A 29 -22.76 12.73 13.04
N ARG A 30 -22.73 13.38 11.87
CA ARG A 30 -22.86 12.73 10.56
C ARG A 30 -21.49 12.29 10.05
N TYR A 31 -21.43 11.13 9.42
CA TYR A 31 -20.25 10.56 8.78
C TYR A 31 -20.60 9.94 7.44
N LEU A 32 -19.67 9.99 6.51
CA LEU A 32 -19.66 9.16 5.31
C LEU A 32 -19.17 7.75 5.65
N VAL A 33 -19.76 6.75 5.01
CA VAL A 33 -19.24 5.38 5.00
C VAL A 33 -18.32 5.23 3.79
N GLU A 34 -17.02 5.02 4.04
CA GLU A 34 -16.04 4.70 3.00
C GLU A 34 -15.77 3.19 3.00
N GLU A 35 -16.04 2.53 1.89
CA GLU A 35 -15.77 1.11 1.73
C GLU A 35 -14.28 0.82 1.57
N ALA A 36 -13.87 -0.38 1.97
CA ALA A 36 -12.50 -0.83 1.75
C ALA A 36 -12.21 -1.05 0.25
N LEU A 37 -11.16 -0.41 -0.25
CA LEU A 37 -10.66 -0.65 -1.60
C LEU A 37 -9.73 -1.88 -1.60
N THR A 38 -9.94 -2.78 -2.55
CA THR A 38 -9.10 -3.98 -2.74
C THR A 38 -8.73 -4.16 -4.21
N ALA A 39 -7.73 -4.99 -4.47
CA ALA A 39 -7.27 -5.29 -5.82
C ALA A 39 -6.91 -6.77 -5.98
N ASP A 40 -6.93 -7.28 -7.22
CA ASP A 40 -6.40 -8.61 -7.51
C ASP A 40 -4.86 -8.63 -7.43
N PHE A 41 -4.23 -7.54 -7.87
CA PHE A 41 -2.79 -7.41 -7.95
C PHE A 41 -2.31 -6.07 -7.39
N ALA A 42 -1.19 -6.09 -6.66
CA ALA A 42 -0.41 -4.92 -6.31
C ALA A 42 1.01 -5.05 -6.86
N PHE A 43 1.46 -4.02 -7.56
CA PHE A 43 2.86 -3.85 -7.95
C PHE A 43 3.43 -2.72 -7.10
N ILE A 44 4.43 -3.05 -6.28
CA ILE A 44 4.98 -2.12 -5.29
C ILE A 44 6.49 -1.99 -5.47
N ASN A 45 7.04 -0.89 -4.98
CA ASN A 45 8.48 -0.64 -4.96
C ASN A 45 9.02 -0.69 -3.54
N ALA A 46 10.18 -1.32 -3.36
CA ALA A 46 10.90 -1.43 -2.10
C ALA A 46 12.38 -1.05 -2.25
N HIS A 47 13.00 -0.66 -1.14
CA HIS A 47 14.43 -0.36 -1.10
C HIS A 47 15.26 -1.65 -0.93
N ILE A 48 14.98 -2.42 0.12
CA ILE A 48 15.61 -3.73 0.35
C ILE A 48 14.51 -4.74 0.58
N ALA A 49 14.64 -5.90 -0.05
CA ALA A 49 13.84 -7.09 0.20
C ALA A 49 14.74 -8.25 0.61
N ASP A 50 14.26 -9.15 1.47
CA ASP A 50 14.91 -10.46 1.63
C ASP A 50 14.24 -11.54 0.77
N GLU A 51 14.85 -12.73 0.72
CA GLU A 51 14.34 -13.88 -0.05
C GLU A 51 12.96 -14.38 0.41
N PHE A 52 12.53 -14.06 1.64
CA PHE A 52 11.19 -14.38 2.15
C PHE A 52 10.16 -13.33 1.72
N GLY A 53 10.59 -12.14 1.27
CA GLY A 53 9.73 -11.05 0.84
C GLY A 53 9.53 -9.97 1.90
N ASN A 54 10.28 -9.96 3.01
CA ASN A 54 10.24 -8.84 3.96
C ASN A 54 10.82 -7.58 3.30
N LEU A 55 10.10 -6.47 3.40
CA LEU A 55 10.46 -5.23 2.69
C LEU A 55 10.78 -4.08 3.64
N THR A 56 11.79 -3.30 3.24
CA THR A 56 12.08 -1.97 3.76
C THR A 56 11.88 -0.91 2.67
N TYR A 57 11.74 0.35 3.06
CA TYR A 57 11.50 1.46 2.13
C TYR A 57 12.42 2.64 2.44
N ASN A 58 12.74 3.42 1.41
CA ASN A 58 13.58 4.61 1.58
C ASN A 58 12.71 5.87 1.69
N LYS A 59 12.60 6.42 2.91
CA LYS A 59 11.93 7.70 3.18
C LYS A 59 10.50 7.75 2.59
N THR A 60 10.22 8.75 1.76
CA THR A 60 8.90 9.03 1.17
C THR A 60 8.52 8.05 0.06
N ALA A 61 9.46 7.26 -0.47
CA ALA A 61 9.15 6.18 -1.40
C ALA A 61 8.29 5.07 -0.76
N ARG A 62 8.17 5.04 0.58
CA ARG A 62 7.27 4.13 1.30
C ARG A 62 5.80 4.31 0.90
N ASN A 63 5.31 5.55 0.90
CA ASN A 63 3.93 5.96 0.62
C ASN A 63 2.85 4.83 0.74
N MET A 64 2.19 4.46 -0.35
CA MET A 64 1.09 3.49 -0.41
C MET A 64 1.58 2.04 -0.54
N ASN A 65 2.87 1.79 -0.74
CA ASN A 65 3.38 0.44 -1.01
C ASN A 65 2.97 -0.59 0.06
N PRO A 66 3.15 -0.35 1.39
CA PRO A 66 2.70 -1.30 2.41
C PRO A 66 1.18 -1.49 2.43
N LEU A 67 0.41 -0.41 2.20
CA LEU A 67 -1.05 -0.47 2.22
C LEU A 67 -1.58 -1.32 1.06
N MET A 68 -1.03 -1.13 -0.13
CA MET A 68 -1.39 -1.91 -1.31
C MET A 68 -0.99 -3.38 -1.17
N ALA A 69 0.17 -3.66 -0.54
CA ALA A 69 0.60 -5.03 -0.27
C ALA A 69 -0.43 -5.83 0.55
N MET A 70 -1.05 -5.17 1.54
CA MET A 70 -2.06 -5.78 2.41
C MET A 70 -3.48 -5.79 1.80
N ALA A 71 -3.75 -4.88 0.86
CA ALA A 71 -5.07 -4.73 0.23
C ALA A 71 -5.26 -5.59 -1.03
N ALA A 72 -4.17 -6.12 -1.61
CA ALA A 72 -4.23 -6.94 -2.80
C ALA A 72 -4.29 -8.44 -2.51
N ARG A 73 -4.86 -9.21 -3.45
CA ARG A 73 -4.84 -10.68 -3.39
C ARG A 73 -3.45 -11.24 -3.67
N ARG A 74 -2.71 -10.63 -4.60
CA ARG A 74 -1.33 -10.97 -4.94
C ARG A 74 -0.48 -9.72 -5.01
N THR A 75 0.72 -9.78 -4.45
CA THR A 75 1.61 -8.62 -4.40
C THR A 75 2.97 -9.00 -4.93
N PHE A 76 3.48 -8.20 -5.86
CA PHE A 76 4.82 -8.33 -6.40
C PHE A 76 5.61 -7.05 -6.13
N ALA A 77 6.79 -7.20 -5.54
CA ALA A 77 7.66 -6.09 -5.18
C ALA A 77 8.87 -6.02 -6.12
N GLU A 78 9.09 -4.85 -6.72
CA GLU A 78 10.40 -4.51 -7.27
C GLU A 78 11.28 -3.94 -6.17
N ALA A 79 12.46 -4.51 -5.94
CA ALA A 79 13.39 -4.07 -4.90
C ALA A 79 14.75 -3.67 -5.48
N GLU A 80 15.33 -2.56 -5.01
CA GLU A 80 16.68 -2.15 -5.45
C GLU A 80 17.75 -3.19 -5.05
N ARG A 81 17.58 -3.80 -3.87
CA ARG A 81 18.46 -4.85 -3.36
C ARG A 81 17.64 -6.03 -2.85
N ILE A 82 18.07 -7.23 -3.21
CA ILE A 82 17.60 -8.47 -2.60
C ILE A 82 18.75 -9.03 -1.76
N VAL A 83 18.48 -9.34 -0.49
CA VAL A 83 19.46 -9.82 0.49
C VAL A 83 19.05 -11.17 1.06
N THR A 84 19.98 -11.84 1.73
CA THR A 84 19.73 -13.11 2.42
C THR A 84 18.81 -12.90 3.62
N ILE A 85 18.04 -13.92 3.99
CA ILE A 85 17.23 -13.91 5.22
C ILE A 85 18.12 -13.64 6.43
N GLY A 86 17.70 -12.71 7.29
CA GLY A 86 18.42 -12.27 8.49
C GLY A 86 19.34 -11.06 8.28
N GLU A 87 19.54 -10.59 7.04
CA GLU A 87 20.30 -9.35 6.79
C GLU A 87 19.48 -8.08 7.04
N ILE A 88 18.16 -8.17 6.95
CA ILE A 88 17.26 -7.09 7.39
C ILE A 88 17.00 -7.29 8.89
N SER A 89 17.35 -6.28 9.69
CA SER A 89 16.95 -6.26 11.10
C SER A 89 15.43 -6.33 11.22
N GLU A 90 14.93 -7.16 12.14
CA GLU A 90 13.51 -7.43 12.31
C GLU A 90 12.71 -6.14 12.61
N GLU A 91 13.29 -5.23 13.39
CA GLU A 91 12.73 -3.92 13.74
C GLU A 91 12.64 -2.96 12.54
N MET A 92 13.34 -3.25 11.45
CA MET A 92 13.37 -2.45 10.23
C MET A 92 12.38 -2.96 9.16
N ILE A 93 11.78 -4.14 9.36
CA ILE A 93 10.79 -4.71 8.44
C ILE A 93 9.52 -3.87 8.52
N VAL A 94 9.15 -3.27 7.39
CA VAL A 94 7.94 -2.44 7.30
C VAL A 94 6.77 -3.25 6.75
N THR A 95 7.02 -4.02 5.69
CA THR A 95 6.03 -4.93 5.11
C THR A 95 6.53 -6.34 5.31
N PRO A 96 5.88 -7.12 6.20
CA PRO A 96 6.23 -8.52 6.39
C PRO A 96 6.01 -9.34 5.10
N GLY A 97 6.89 -10.30 4.83
CA GLY A 97 6.88 -11.10 3.61
C GLY A 97 5.60 -11.92 3.39
N VAL A 98 4.79 -12.14 4.42
CA VAL A 98 3.48 -12.78 4.30
C VAL A 98 2.52 -12.05 3.34
N PHE A 99 2.74 -10.75 3.10
CA PHE A 99 1.94 -9.95 2.16
C PHE A 99 2.55 -9.89 0.75
N VAL A 100 3.66 -10.58 0.50
CA VAL A 100 4.46 -10.47 -0.73
C VAL A 100 4.60 -11.85 -1.35
N GLU A 101 4.12 -12.02 -2.59
CA GLU A 101 4.15 -13.30 -3.29
C GLU A 101 5.45 -13.48 -4.10
N GLY A 102 6.06 -12.38 -4.53
CA GLY A 102 7.32 -12.43 -5.25
C GLY A 102 8.07 -11.10 -5.23
N VAL A 103 9.39 -11.20 -5.32
CA VAL A 103 10.29 -10.06 -5.41
C VAL A 103 11.13 -10.16 -6.68
N VAL A 104 11.26 -9.04 -7.38
CA VAL A 104 12.16 -8.90 -8.53
C VAL A 104 13.19 -7.81 -8.24
N ARG A 105 14.44 -8.04 -8.64
CA ARG A 105 15.50 -7.05 -8.49
C ARG A 105 15.30 -5.95 -9.53
N SER A 106 15.36 -4.69 -9.11
CA SER A 106 15.32 -3.54 -10.01
C SER A 106 16.55 -3.51 -10.91
N GLU A 107 16.34 -3.23 -12.19
CA GLU A 107 17.41 -2.89 -13.15
C GLU A 107 17.56 -1.37 -13.34
N GLY A 108 16.84 -0.58 -12.54
CA GLY A 108 16.72 0.86 -12.72
C GLY A 108 15.80 1.23 -13.89
N VAL A 109 15.65 2.54 -14.10
CA VAL A 109 14.78 3.09 -15.13
C VAL A 109 15.56 3.36 -16.43
N LYS A 110 15.02 2.89 -17.56
CA LYS A 110 15.58 3.15 -18.91
C LYS A 110 14.86 4.26 -19.66
N TRP A 111 13.86 4.88 -19.04
CA TRP A 111 13.07 5.95 -19.65
C TRP A 111 13.73 7.31 -19.40
N LYS A 112 13.67 8.18 -20.40
CA LYS A 112 14.01 9.60 -20.29
C LYS A 112 12.73 10.40 -20.12
N TRP A 113 12.81 11.49 -19.37
CA TRP A 113 11.69 12.42 -19.31
C TRP A 113 11.40 13.01 -20.70
N ALA A 114 10.15 13.33 -20.99
CA ALA A 114 9.77 13.92 -22.28
C ALA A 114 10.44 15.29 -22.55
N TRP A 115 11.04 15.90 -21.52
CA TRP A 115 11.76 17.16 -21.57
C TRP A 115 13.28 17.01 -21.45
N GLU A 116 13.79 15.78 -21.38
CA GLU A 116 15.23 15.43 -21.48
C GLU A 116 15.57 14.92 -22.89
#